data_AF-A0A7H1J7D3-F1
#
_entry.id   AF-A0A7H1J7D3-F1
#
_cell.length_a   1.000
_cell.length_b   1.000
_cell.length_c   1.000
_cell.angle_alpha   90.00
_cell.angle_beta   90.00
_cell.angle_gamma   90.00
#
_symmetry.space_group_name_H-M   'P 1'
#
loop_
_entity.id
_entity.type
_entity.pdbx_description
1 polymer ?
#
loop_
_entity_poly.entity_id
_entity_poly.type
_entity_poly.pdbx_seq_one_letter_code
_entity_poly.pdbx_strand_id
1 'polypeptide(L)'
;MTTMTRNDEQADQPDETLNNARNAFEISLSNFSTDHTEVVADMYRVVEILLKQKQFAEALKEIEQLKALAVSNKKIKIAMLEMKGRIKQVGARSGFRSRATKKYTTKKTKNS
;
A
#
# COMPACT_ATOMS: atom_id res chain seq x y z
N MET A 1 -19.53 36.49 15.89
CA MET A 1 -19.49 35.47 14.81
C MET A 1 -18.05 35.07 14.62
N THR A 2 -17.67 33.86 15.03
CA THR A 2 -16.29 33.37 14.91
C THR A 2 -16.35 31.99 14.28
N THR A 3 -15.84 31.91 13.05
CA THR A 3 -15.76 30.71 12.22
C THR A 3 -14.79 29.71 12.85
N MET A 4 -15.33 28.64 13.45
CA MET A 4 -14.57 27.48 13.89
C MET A 4 -14.26 26.62 12.67
N THR A 5 -12.97 26.43 12.45
CA THR A 5 -12.31 25.58 11.46
C THR A 5 -12.84 24.15 11.52
N ARG A 6 -13.63 23.77 10.51
CA ARG A 6 -13.92 22.39 10.15
C ARG A 6 -12.69 21.86 9.42
N ASN A 7 -11.95 20.90 9.98
CA ASN A 7 -11.01 20.00 9.28
C ASN A 7 -10.30 19.07 10.29
N ASP A 8 -10.98 18.10 10.91
CA ASP A 8 -10.29 17.00 11.63
C ASP A 8 -11.20 15.75 11.85
N GLU A 9 -12.16 15.48 10.96
CA GLU A 9 -13.02 14.29 11.06
C GLU A 9 -13.21 13.61 9.70
N GLN A 10 -12.09 13.23 9.06
CA GLN A 10 -12.13 12.32 7.92
C GLN A 10 -11.21 11.12 8.18
N ALA A 11 -11.38 10.49 9.33
CA ALA A 11 -10.61 9.31 9.74
C ALA A 11 -11.46 8.13 10.22
N ASP A 12 -12.80 8.22 10.19
CA ASP A 12 -13.65 7.23 10.86
C ASP A 12 -14.93 6.87 10.07
N GLN A 13 -14.85 6.88 8.74
CA GLN A 13 -15.82 6.09 7.97
C GLN A 13 -15.17 4.75 7.64
N PRO A 14 -15.80 3.61 7.97
CA PRO A 14 -15.37 2.34 7.43
C PRO A 14 -15.42 2.48 5.92
N ASP A 15 -14.27 2.46 5.25
CA ASP A 15 -14.25 2.55 3.80
C ASP A 15 -14.80 1.22 3.29
N GLU A 16 -16.11 1.18 3.05
CA GLU A 16 -16.83 0.02 2.54
C GLU A 16 -16.14 -0.51 1.28
N THR A 17 -15.53 0.37 0.48
CA THR A 17 -14.73 0.01 -0.69
C THR A 17 -13.52 -0.84 -0.30
N LEU A 18 -12.80 -0.47 0.76
CA LEU A 18 -11.64 -1.20 1.25
C LEU A 18 -12.06 -2.55 1.84
N ASN A 19 -13.14 -2.59 2.62
CA ASN A 19 -13.66 -3.83 3.18
C ASN A 19 -14.14 -4.79 2.09
N ASN A 20 -14.86 -4.30 1.08
CA ASN A 20 -15.27 -5.10 -0.06
C ASN A 20 -14.07 -5.63 -0.85
N ALA A 21 -13.03 -4.82 -1.04
CA ALA A 21 -11.80 -5.27 -1.70
C ALA A 21 -11.04 -6.33 -0.89
N ARG A 22 -10.98 -6.19 0.44
CA ARG A 22 -10.41 -7.20 1.34
C ARG A 22 -11.19 -8.51 1.28
N ASN A 23 -12.52 -8.45 1.33
CA ASN A 23 -13.37 -9.64 1.21
C ASN A 23 -13.17 -10.35 -0.14
N ALA A 24 -13.07 -9.59 -1.24
CA ALA A 24 -12.79 -10.16 -2.55
C ALA A 24 -11.42 -10.88 -2.56
N PHE A 25 -10.40 -10.27 -1.96
CA PHE A 25 -9.08 -10.88 -1.81
C PHE A 25 -9.12 -12.16 -0.95
N GLU A 26 -9.85 -12.17 0.16
CA GLU A 26 -9.99 -13.36 0.99
C GLU A 26 -10.67 -14.52 0.23
N ILE A 27 -11.70 -14.21 -0.56
CA ILE A 27 -12.39 -15.20 -1.39
C ILE A 27 -11.46 -15.75 -2.48
N SER A 28 -10.71 -14.89 -3.17
CA SER A 28 -9.76 -15.37 -4.18
C SER A 28 -8.61 -16.16 -3.55
N LEU A 29 -8.19 -15.79 -2.34
CA LEU A 29 -7.20 -16.53 -1.57
C LEU A 29 -7.71 -17.91 -1.13
N SER A 30 -8.96 -18.02 -0.67
CA SER A 30 -9.54 -19.31 -0.27
C SER A 30 -9.76 -20.26 -1.45
N ASN A 31 -10.03 -19.69 -2.64
CA ASN A 31 -10.21 -20.45 -3.88
C ASN A 31 -8.91 -20.65 -4.66
N PHE A 32 -7.77 -20.17 -4.12
CA PHE A 32 -6.50 -20.22 -4.80
C PHE A 32 -6.03 -21.66 -4.97
N SER A 33 -6.01 -22.14 -6.22
CA SER A 33 -5.46 -23.45 -6.58
C SER A 33 -4.13 -23.29 -7.33
N THR A 34 -4.18 -22.64 -8.49
CA THR A 34 -3.03 -22.55 -9.41
C THR A 34 -2.95 -21.20 -10.13
N ASP A 35 -4.10 -20.61 -10.47
CA ASP A 35 -4.13 -19.29 -11.09
C ASP A 35 -3.94 -18.19 -10.06
N HIS A 36 -2.92 -17.37 -10.28
CA HIS A 36 -2.50 -16.27 -9.42
C HIS A 36 -3.12 -14.94 -9.83
N THR A 37 -3.79 -14.89 -10.98
CA THR A 37 -4.24 -13.64 -11.60
C THR A 37 -5.28 -12.94 -10.73
N GLU A 38 -6.26 -13.68 -10.20
CA GLU A 38 -7.32 -13.13 -9.35
C GLU A 38 -6.77 -12.63 -8.00
N VAL A 39 -6.02 -13.48 -7.30
CA VAL A 39 -5.39 -13.14 -6.00
C VAL A 39 -4.51 -11.89 -6.12
N VAL A 40 -3.71 -11.79 -7.19
CA VAL A 40 -2.86 -10.63 -7.43
C VAL A 40 -3.70 -9.40 -7.77
N ALA A 41 -4.73 -9.53 -8.62
CA ALA A 41 -5.60 -8.42 -9.00
C ALA A 41 -6.37 -7.85 -7.80
N ASP A 42 -6.89 -8.70 -6.92
CA ASP A 42 -7.62 -8.26 -5.73
C ASP A 42 -6.70 -7.60 -4.71
N MET A 43 -5.49 -8.15 -4.47
CA MET A 43 -4.51 -7.47 -3.63
C MET A 43 -4.08 -6.12 -4.22
N TYR A 44 -3.94 -6.02 -5.55
CA TYR A 44 -3.66 -4.74 -6.21
C TYR A 44 -4.75 -3.70 -5.94
N ARG A 45 -6.03 -4.11 -5.94
CA ARG A 45 -7.16 -3.22 -5.60
C ARG A 45 -7.08 -2.72 -4.17
N VAL A 46 -6.83 -3.61 -3.20
CA VAL A 46 -6.64 -3.26 -1.79
C VAL A 46 -5.52 -2.23 -1.64
N VAL A 47 -4.37 -2.49 -2.25
CA VAL A 47 -3.21 -1.60 -2.21
C VAL A 47 -3.53 -0.25 -2.84
N GLU A 48 -4.23 -0.22 -3.98
CA GLU A 48 -4.57 1.04 -4.65
C GLU A 48 -5.50 1.91 -3.81
N ILE A 49 -6.49 1.33 -3.13
CA ILE A 49 -7.40 2.05 -2.22
C ILE A 49 -6.59 2.67 -1.07
N LEU A 50 -5.73 1.87 -0.42
CA LEU A 50 -4.88 2.35 0.68
C LEU A 50 -3.90 3.45 0.22
N LEU A 51 -3.39 3.37 -1.01
CA LEU A 51 -2.55 4.43 -1.58
C LEU A 51 -3.33 5.74 -1.78
N LYS A 52 -4.58 5.68 -2.25
CA LYS A 52 -5.45 6.86 -2.39
C LYS A 52 -5.75 7.49 -1.03
N GLN A 53 -5.97 6.67 -0.01
CA GLN A 53 -6.16 7.09 1.38
C GLN A 53 -4.85 7.54 2.07
N LYS A 54 -3.70 7.43 1.39
CA LYS A 54 -2.36 7.72 1.93
C LYS A 54 -1.97 6.82 3.13
N GLN A 55 -2.61 5.67 3.30
CA GLN A 55 -2.31 4.66 4.31
C GLN A 55 -1.20 3.71 3.84
N PHE A 56 0.00 4.26 3.60
CA PHE A 56 1.13 3.50 3.05
C PHE A 56 1.64 2.37 3.95
N ALA A 57 1.54 2.54 5.27
CA ALA A 57 1.97 1.53 6.23
C ALA A 57 1.04 0.30 6.21
N GLU A 58 -0.27 0.54 6.14
CA GLU A 58 -1.26 -0.53 5.99
C GLU A 58 -1.11 -1.23 4.64
N ALA A 59 -0.90 -0.49 3.55
CA ALA A 59 -0.66 -1.08 2.24
C ALA A 59 0.54 -2.05 2.24
N LEU A 60 1.60 -1.72 3.00
CA LEU A 60 2.74 -2.63 3.16
C LEU A 60 2.37 -3.87 3.97
N LYS A 61 1.56 -3.73 5.02
CA LYS A 61 1.10 -4.84 5.86
C LYS A 61 0.20 -5.81 5.07
N GLU A 62 -0.71 -5.30 4.24
CA GLU A 62 -1.58 -6.15 3.42
C GLU A 62 -0.79 -7.00 2.42
N ILE A 63 0.24 -6.44 1.80
CA ILE A 63 1.08 -7.19 0.87
C ILE A 63 1.84 -8.34 1.55
N GLU A 64 2.08 -8.27 2.86
CA GLU A 64 2.74 -9.37 3.58
C GLU A 64 1.93 -10.66 3.56
N GLN A 65 0.61 -10.59 3.36
CA GLN A 65 -0.25 -11.76 3.19
C GLN A 65 0.17 -12.63 1.98
N LEU A 66 0.71 -12.00 0.93
CA LEU A 66 1.23 -12.71 -0.25
C LEU A 66 2.56 -13.44 0.00
N LYS A 67 3.23 -13.22 1.14
CA LYS A 67 4.59 -13.71 1.38
C LYS A 67 4.68 -15.23 1.33
N ALA A 68 3.70 -15.93 1.90
CA ALA A 68 3.65 -17.40 1.89
C ALA A 68 3.53 -17.94 0.46
N LEU A 69 2.61 -17.36 -0.32
CA LEU A 69 2.39 -17.70 -1.73
C LEU A 69 3.58 -17.33 -2.63
N ALA A 70 4.30 -16.25 -2.30
CA ALA A 70 5.48 -15.82 -3.04
C ALA A 70 6.69 -16.76 -2.90
N VAL A 71 6.69 -17.67 -1.91
CA VAL A 71 7.73 -18.70 -1.78
C VAL A 71 7.60 -19.74 -2.89
N SER A 72 6.37 -20.18 -3.16
CA SER A 72 6.07 -21.24 -4.12
C SER A 72 5.69 -20.73 -5.52
N ASN A 73 5.21 -19.49 -5.66
CA ASN A 73 4.78 -18.92 -6.92
C ASN A 73 5.60 -17.67 -7.32
N LYS A 74 6.43 -17.83 -8.35
CA LYS A 74 7.30 -16.76 -8.86
C LYS A 74 6.53 -15.53 -9.36
N LYS A 75 5.33 -15.72 -9.93
CA LYS A 75 4.52 -14.61 -10.45
C LYS A 75 3.95 -13.76 -9.32
N ILE A 76 3.46 -14.40 -8.25
CA ILE A 76 3.02 -13.72 -7.03
C ILE A 76 4.20 -12.96 -6.41
N LYS A 77 5.39 -13.55 -6.37
CA LYS A 77 6.60 -12.86 -5.88
C LYS A 77 6.94 -11.60 -6.68
N ILE A 78 6.86 -11.66 -8.00
CA ILE A 78 7.10 -10.49 -8.87
C ILE A 78 6.07 -9.40 -8.57
N ALA A 79 4.78 -9.74 -8.58
CA ALA A 79 3.71 -8.80 -8.30
C ALA A 79 3.84 -8.15 -6.91
N MET A 80 4.18 -8.94 -5.88
CA MET A 80 4.42 -8.46 -4.52
C MET A 80 5.56 -7.42 -4.48
N LEU A 81 6.66 -7.66 -5.21
CA LEU A 81 7.79 -6.73 -5.27
C LEU A 81 7.45 -5.45 -6.04
N GLU A 82 6.69 -5.56 -7.13
CA GLU A 82 6.19 -4.41 -7.90
C GLU A 82 5.29 -3.52 -7.04
N MET A 83 4.31 -4.10 -6.35
CA MET A 83 3.42 -3.37 -5.43
C MET A 83 4.21 -2.67 -4.32
N LYS A 84 5.19 -3.36 -3.72
CA LYS A 84 6.08 -2.77 -2.70
C LYS A 84 6.88 -1.60 -3.25
N GLY A 85 7.38 -1.70 -4.49
CA GLY A 85 8.06 -0.61 -5.18
C GLY A 85 7.15 0.60 -5.41
N ARG A 86 5.93 0.35 -5.90
CA ARG A 86 4.92 1.39 -6.13
C ARG A 86 4.54 2.11 -4.85
N ILE A 87 4.30 1.40 -3.75
CA ILE A 87 3.98 2.02 -2.46
C ILE A 87 5.10 2.95 -2.00
N LYS A 88 6.36 2.51 -2.09
CA LYS A 88 7.51 3.34 -1.72
C LYS A 88 7.61 4.60 -2.59
N GLN A 89 7.40 4.47 -3.90
CA GLN A 89 7.47 5.59 -4.84
C GLN A 89 6.35 6.60 -4.59
N VAL A 90 5.10 6.14 -4.44
CA VAL A 90 3.94 7.00 -4.20
C VAL A 90 4.05 7.64 -2.81
N GLY A 91 4.49 6.89 -1.79
CA GLY A 91 4.76 7.43 -0.46
C GLY A 91 5.83 8.51 -0.46
N ALA A 92 6.94 8.32 -1.18
CA ALA A 92 7.98 9.34 -1.30
C ALA A 92 7.46 10.62 -1.98
N ARG A 93 6.59 10.49 -3.00
CA ARG A 93 5.95 11.62 -3.71
C ARG A 93 4.91 12.34 -2.86
N SER A 94 4.23 11.66 -1.95
CA SER A 94 3.19 12.23 -1.08
C SER A 94 3.73 12.94 0.16
N GLY A 95 5.05 12.92 0.38
CA GLY A 95 5.67 13.41 1.62
C GLY A 95 5.66 12.38 2.76
N PHE A 96 5.17 11.16 2.53
CA PHE A 96 5.32 10.05 3.46
C PHE A 96 6.79 9.61 3.52
N ARG A 97 7.51 10.19 4.49
CA ARG A 97 8.88 9.80 4.82
C ARG A 97 8.80 8.67 5.81
N SER A 98 8.96 7.44 5.34
CA SER A 98 9.22 6.31 6.24
C SER A 98 10.40 6.70 7.14
N ARG A 99 10.20 6.68 8.47
CA ARG A 99 11.16 7.15 9.49
C ARG A 99 12.52 6.44 9.43
N ALA A 100 12.68 5.43 8.59
CA ALA A 100 13.86 4.56 8.55
C ALA A 100 15.04 5.05 7.69
N THR A 101 14.92 6.09 6.86
CA THR A 101 16.05 6.56 6.04
C THR A 101 16.28 8.06 6.13
N LYS A 102 16.55 8.56 7.36
CA LYS A 102 17.29 9.82 7.54
C LYS A 102 18.78 9.48 7.64
N LYS A 103 19.38 8.96 6.57
CA LYS A 103 20.84 8.80 6.46
C LYS A 103 21.32 9.42 5.14
N TYR A 104 21.99 10.55 5.31
CA TYR A 104 22.92 11.22 4.39
C TYR A 104 22.41 11.65 3.01
N THR A 105 21.83 12.84 2.94
CA THR A 105 22.14 13.75 1.82
C THR A 105 22.85 14.97 2.39
N THR A 106 24.15 14.81 2.67
CA THR A 106 25.07 15.95 2.77
C THR A 106 25.01 16.69 1.45
N LYS A 107 24.28 17.80 1.41
CA LYS A 107 24.40 18.79 0.34
C LYS A 107 25.87 19.23 0.33
N LYS A 108 26.62 18.79 -0.67
CA LYS A 108 27.93 19.38 -0.98
C LYS A 108 27.65 20.68 -1.71
N THR A 109 27.54 21.78 -0.96
CA THR A 109 27.58 23.13 -1.52
C THR A 109 28.93 23.28 -2.22
N LYS A 110 28.93 23.35 -3.54
CA LYS A 110 30.10 23.75 -4.32
C LYS A 110 30.08 25.28 -4.32
N ASN A 111 30.94 25.90 -3.51
CA ASN A 111 31.25 27.31 -3.68
C ASN A 111 31.96 27.46 -5.03
N SER A 112 31.43 28.36 -5.86
CA SER A 112 32.15 29.07 -6.91
C SER A 112 31.88 30.55 -6.70
#